data_AF-A0A847MAR9-F1
#
_entry.id   AF-A0A847MAR9-F1
#
_cell.length_a   1.000
_cell.length_b   1.000
_cell.length_c   1.000
_cell.angle_alpha   90.00
_cell.angle_beta   90.00
_cell.angle_gamma   90.00
#
_symmetry.space_group_name_H-M   'P 1'
#
loop_
_entity.id
_entity.type
_entity.pdbx_description
1 polymer ?
#
loop_
_entity_poly.entity_id
_entity_poly.type
_entity_poly.pdbx_seq_one_letter_code
_entity_poly.pdbx_strand_id
1 'polypeptide(L)'
;MALSKQYIVSGLHHLGLPEGCAVMVHSALSAFGEVEGGAGTVIEALLEAIGPQGTLLMPAMASEQPFRIASSPSTVGAISEVFRSWPGAIRSLHPTHSATALGPLAEQLLAGHIEQPTAVGPESPWGRLAQRDDGYILLLGVDQDRNTLLHGAEEVVDAPYLGSISRDYIDTDGNRRTKIMGRYPGPHRDFISLDPLFEQAGIMKIGKIGSAICRLTPARQMLQLAVTALQRDPAAVLCDNPRCRDCVRQRAAIKRDMLRREDFTLSAVIDQVGLPPDDFEQALWLIAAEGIRHLEIGAQWAATIADDDHLRRELAAALADRDMLVAVYHADIPLSDEASADDAIKALDAAIHTSAVFTPEVFKLPPYLSDGPMSPEERRAHAVELLDAVGQRASESKLSLLVENRPRSVCSNGKACAELLQAVTSPAVSFAFNPAHFAQAGERPFLQTYTRGRAKRHM
;
A
#
# COMPACT_ATOMS: atom_id res chain seq x y z
N MET A 1 17.35 -33.25 -24.55
CA MET A 1 18.58 -32.77 -25.19
C MET A 1 19.04 -31.56 -24.40
N ALA A 2 20.32 -31.51 -24.07
CA ALA A 2 20.90 -30.36 -23.38
C ALA A 2 20.82 -29.11 -24.28
N LEU A 3 20.61 -27.94 -23.67
CA LEU A 3 20.58 -26.68 -24.38
C LEU A 3 22.00 -26.25 -24.72
N SER A 4 22.23 -25.94 -25.99
CA SER A 4 23.49 -25.38 -26.48
C SER A 4 23.54 -23.86 -26.30
N LYS A 5 24.75 -23.28 -26.36
CA LYS A 5 24.95 -21.83 -26.36
C LYS A 5 24.07 -21.11 -27.39
N GLN A 6 24.07 -21.60 -28.64
CA GLN A 6 23.35 -20.96 -29.75
C GLN A 6 21.84 -20.95 -29.54
N TYR A 7 21.30 -21.99 -28.90
CA TYR A 7 19.89 -22.04 -28.54
C TYR A 7 19.53 -20.93 -27.54
N ILE A 8 20.39 -20.71 -26.55
CA ILE A 8 20.19 -19.65 -25.54
C ILE A 8 20.32 -18.26 -26.19
N VAL A 9 21.35 -18.03 -27.02
CA VAL A 9 21.54 -16.77 -27.77
C VAL A 9 20.29 -16.45 -28.62
N SER A 10 19.82 -17.42 -29.41
CA SER A 10 18.61 -17.25 -30.22
C SER A 10 17.38 -16.96 -29.36
N GLY A 11 17.25 -17.59 -28.19
CA GLY A 11 16.16 -17.35 -27.24
C GLY A 11 16.19 -15.94 -26.66
N LEU A 12 17.38 -15.43 -26.32
CA LEU A 12 17.57 -14.07 -25.80
C LEU A 12 17.18 -13.00 -26.85
N HIS A 13 17.62 -13.18 -28.11
CA HIS A 13 17.22 -12.29 -29.20
C HIS A 13 15.72 -12.37 -29.49
N HIS A 14 15.12 -13.57 -29.45
CA HIS A 14 13.68 -13.74 -29.66
C HIS A 14 12.86 -13.10 -28.53
N LEU A 15 13.35 -13.16 -27.28
CA LEU A 15 12.77 -12.41 -26.15
C LEU A 15 12.88 -10.89 -26.34
N GLY A 16 13.79 -10.45 -27.22
CA GLY A 16 13.99 -9.05 -27.59
C GLY A 16 15.08 -8.34 -26.80
N LEU A 17 16.07 -9.08 -26.28
CA LEU A 17 17.26 -8.48 -25.64
C LEU A 17 18.06 -7.70 -26.70
N PRO A 18 18.24 -6.37 -26.54
CA PRO A 18 18.96 -5.59 -27.53
C PRO A 18 20.47 -5.81 -27.46
N GLU A 19 21.12 -5.85 -28.62
CA GLU A 19 22.58 -5.74 -28.70
C GLU A 19 23.04 -4.38 -28.17
N GLY A 20 24.22 -4.33 -27.55
CA GLY A 20 24.81 -3.13 -26.96
C GLY A 20 24.20 -2.68 -25.63
N CYS A 21 23.17 -3.35 -25.11
CA CYS A 21 22.49 -2.91 -23.90
C CYS A 21 23.29 -3.16 -22.61
N ALA A 22 22.94 -2.44 -21.55
CA ALA A 22 23.31 -2.79 -20.19
C ALA A 22 22.19 -3.63 -19.57
N VAL A 23 22.49 -4.84 -19.12
CA VAL A 23 21.46 -5.77 -18.60
C VAL A 23 21.82 -6.31 -17.22
N MET A 24 20.91 -6.16 -16.26
CA MET A 24 20.98 -6.87 -14.98
C MET A 24 20.26 -8.21 -15.08
N VAL A 25 20.94 -9.29 -14.73
CA VAL A 25 20.40 -10.64 -14.82
C VAL A 25 20.20 -11.24 -13.44
N HIS A 26 18.97 -11.67 -13.14
CA HIS A 26 18.66 -12.63 -12.08
C HIS A 26 18.36 -13.97 -12.73
N SER A 27 18.84 -15.08 -12.16
CA SER A 27 18.76 -16.38 -12.85
C SER A 27 18.68 -17.57 -11.92
N ALA A 28 18.03 -18.63 -12.38
CA ALA A 28 18.09 -19.97 -11.80
C ALA A 28 18.52 -20.98 -12.86
N LEU A 29 19.74 -21.50 -12.77
CA LEU A 29 20.27 -22.47 -13.74
C LEU A 29 19.38 -23.72 -13.85
N SER A 30 18.85 -24.19 -12.72
CA SER A 30 17.94 -25.34 -12.65
C SER A 30 16.64 -25.15 -13.42
N ALA A 31 16.23 -23.91 -13.70
CA ALA A 31 15.00 -23.62 -14.43
C ALA A 31 15.12 -23.87 -15.93
N PHE A 32 16.35 -23.89 -16.49
CA PHE A 32 16.58 -24.10 -17.92
C PHE A 32 16.38 -25.56 -18.36
N GLY A 33 16.53 -26.50 -17.44
CA GLY A 33 16.74 -27.92 -17.77
C GLY A 33 18.25 -28.22 -17.83
N GLU A 34 18.63 -29.16 -18.68
CA GLU A 34 20.04 -29.48 -18.90
C GLU A 34 20.69 -28.47 -19.85
N VAL A 35 21.83 -27.90 -19.46
CA VAL A 35 22.60 -26.93 -20.27
C VAL A 35 24.00 -27.49 -20.50
N GLU A 36 24.42 -27.60 -21.76
CA GLU A 36 25.78 -28.05 -22.10
C GLU A 36 26.79 -27.10 -21.48
N GLY A 37 27.77 -27.58 -20.71
CA GLY A 37 28.75 -26.70 -20.03
C GLY A 37 28.19 -25.89 -18.84
N GLY A 38 26.91 -26.05 -18.49
CA GLY A 38 26.30 -25.46 -17.30
C GLY A 38 26.27 -23.92 -17.29
N ALA A 39 26.59 -23.33 -16.14
CA ALA A 39 26.51 -21.88 -15.92
C ALA A 39 27.39 -21.07 -16.89
N GLY A 40 28.58 -21.58 -17.24
CA GLY A 40 29.51 -20.88 -18.14
C GLY A 40 28.89 -20.61 -19.51
N THR A 41 28.20 -21.61 -20.07
CA THR A 41 27.50 -21.48 -21.35
C THR A 41 26.39 -20.44 -21.33
N VAL A 42 25.68 -20.28 -20.20
CA VAL A 42 24.67 -19.22 -20.06
C VAL A 42 25.33 -17.85 -20.06
N ILE A 43 26.48 -17.69 -19.38
CA ILE A 43 27.24 -16.44 -19.34
C ILE A 43 27.78 -16.11 -20.74
N GLU A 44 28.37 -17.07 -21.44
CA GLU A 44 28.84 -16.90 -22.82
C GLU A 44 27.70 -16.49 -23.76
N ALA A 45 26.53 -17.13 -23.64
CA ALA A 45 25.36 -16.78 -24.45
C ALA A 45 24.85 -15.36 -24.15
N LEU A 46 24.86 -14.94 -22.88
CA LEU A 46 24.48 -13.57 -22.50
C LEU A 46 25.44 -12.53 -23.09
N LEU A 47 26.76 -12.77 -22.96
CA LEU A 47 27.80 -11.89 -23.50
C LEU A 47 27.75 -11.82 -25.03
N GLU A 48 27.51 -12.95 -25.70
CA GLU A 48 27.34 -12.99 -27.16
C GLU A 48 26.08 -12.22 -27.59
N ALA A 49 24.95 -12.41 -26.91
CA ALA A 49 23.68 -11.77 -27.26
C ALA A 49 23.69 -10.24 -27.08
N ILE A 50 24.40 -9.71 -26.09
CA ILE A 50 24.55 -8.26 -25.91
C ILE A 50 25.73 -7.68 -26.71
N GLY A 51 26.61 -8.52 -27.24
CA GLY A 51 27.77 -8.10 -28.03
C GLY A 51 28.83 -7.30 -27.26
N PRO A 52 29.91 -6.86 -27.93
CA PRO A 52 31.08 -6.23 -27.30
C PRO A 52 30.81 -4.82 -26.75
N GLN A 53 29.74 -4.17 -27.18
CA GLN A 53 29.32 -2.87 -26.66
C GLN A 53 28.38 -3.00 -25.44
N GLY A 54 27.85 -4.21 -25.19
CA GLY A 54 26.95 -4.47 -24.09
C GLY A 54 27.67 -4.61 -22.75
N THR A 55 26.92 -4.42 -21.66
CA THR A 55 27.43 -4.63 -20.29
C THR A 55 26.52 -5.57 -19.52
N LEU A 56 27.06 -6.68 -19.05
CA LEU A 56 26.37 -7.65 -18.21
C LEU A 56 26.57 -7.31 -16.74
N LEU A 57 25.49 -7.19 -15.98
CA LEU A 57 25.47 -6.96 -14.54
C LEU A 57 24.73 -8.12 -13.84
N MET A 58 25.23 -8.61 -12.72
CA MET A 58 24.52 -9.58 -11.88
C MET A 58 24.70 -9.27 -10.40
N PRO A 59 23.70 -9.58 -9.55
CA PRO A 59 23.92 -9.58 -8.12
C PRO A 59 24.92 -10.68 -7.75
N ALA A 60 25.84 -10.33 -6.85
CA ALA A 60 26.82 -11.23 -6.28
C ALA A 60 26.73 -11.17 -4.75
N MET A 61 25.51 -11.12 -4.20
CA MET A 61 25.27 -10.95 -2.76
C MET A 61 25.90 -12.10 -1.97
N ALA A 62 26.43 -11.81 -0.78
CA ALA A 62 27.06 -12.80 0.08
C ALA A 62 26.48 -12.73 1.49
N SER A 63 26.42 -13.89 2.16
CA SER A 63 25.94 -13.99 3.55
C SER A 63 27.07 -13.93 4.58
N GLU A 64 28.33 -14.01 4.15
CA GLU A 64 29.49 -13.98 5.04
C GLU A 64 29.69 -12.63 5.72
N GLN A 65 30.17 -12.66 6.97
CA GLN A 65 30.51 -11.48 7.77
C GLN A 65 31.87 -11.72 8.45
N PRO A 66 32.90 -10.89 8.18
CA PRO A 66 32.90 -9.75 7.29
C PRO A 66 32.85 -10.16 5.80
N PHE A 67 32.18 -9.35 4.98
CA PHE A 67 32.22 -9.46 3.52
C PHE A 67 33.62 -9.21 2.99
N ARG A 68 34.08 -10.05 2.05
CA ARG A 68 35.35 -9.89 1.33
C ARG A 68 35.10 -9.89 -0.17
N ILE A 69 35.46 -8.79 -0.83
CA ILE A 69 35.24 -8.61 -2.27
C ILE A 69 35.80 -9.78 -3.11
N ALA A 70 37.01 -10.25 -2.80
CA ALA A 70 37.71 -11.28 -3.56
C ALA A 70 37.21 -12.71 -3.30
N SER A 71 36.89 -13.04 -2.04
CA SER A 71 36.69 -14.43 -1.62
C SER A 71 35.27 -14.79 -1.22
N SER A 72 34.42 -13.83 -0.82
CA SER A 72 33.09 -14.17 -0.33
C SER A 72 32.20 -14.67 -1.48
N PRO A 73 31.66 -15.89 -1.42
CA PRO A 73 30.87 -16.47 -2.50
C PRO A 73 29.53 -15.74 -2.65
N SER A 74 29.03 -15.71 -3.88
CA SER A 74 27.65 -15.33 -4.20
C SER A 74 26.70 -16.41 -3.68
N THR A 75 25.61 -15.99 -3.03
CA THR A 75 24.55 -16.88 -2.53
C THR A 75 23.26 -16.78 -3.34
N VAL A 76 23.28 -16.06 -4.47
CA VAL A 76 22.10 -15.74 -5.28
C VAL A 76 22.06 -16.46 -6.63
N GLY A 77 22.73 -17.62 -6.72
CA GLY A 77 22.61 -18.54 -7.85
C GLY A 77 23.95 -19.04 -8.41
N ALA A 78 23.93 -20.20 -9.07
CA ALA A 78 25.14 -20.81 -9.64
C ALA A 78 25.75 -19.97 -10.77
N ILE A 79 24.90 -19.35 -11.60
CA ILE A 79 25.36 -18.48 -12.70
C ILE A 79 26.04 -17.22 -12.15
N SER A 80 25.47 -16.58 -11.13
CA SER A 80 26.08 -15.39 -10.54
C SER A 80 27.37 -15.70 -9.79
N GLU A 81 27.49 -16.88 -9.17
CA GLU A 81 28.76 -17.30 -8.55
C GLU A 81 29.85 -17.56 -9.59
N VAL A 82 29.54 -18.23 -10.70
CA VAL A 82 30.50 -18.41 -11.78
C VAL A 82 30.87 -17.06 -12.40
N PHE A 83 29.89 -16.16 -12.58
CA PHE A 83 30.13 -14.83 -13.13
C PHE A 83 30.99 -13.95 -12.21
N ARG A 84 30.86 -14.10 -10.88
CA ARG A 84 31.69 -13.40 -9.87
C ARG A 84 33.18 -13.59 -10.11
N SER A 85 33.61 -14.77 -10.54
CA SER A 85 35.00 -15.10 -10.84
C SER A 85 35.31 -15.14 -12.34
N TRP A 86 34.41 -14.62 -13.19
CA TRP A 86 34.59 -14.67 -14.63
C TRP A 86 35.77 -13.80 -15.07
N PRO A 87 36.61 -14.25 -16.02
CA PRO A 87 37.75 -13.46 -16.49
C PRO A 87 37.33 -12.05 -16.94
N GLY A 88 37.96 -11.04 -16.34
CA GLY A 88 37.69 -9.62 -16.62
C GLY A 88 36.48 -9.02 -15.91
N ALA A 89 35.62 -9.83 -15.27
CA ALA A 89 34.50 -9.31 -14.50
C ALA A 89 35.00 -8.65 -13.21
N ILE A 90 34.40 -7.52 -12.85
CA ILE A 90 34.72 -6.76 -11.64
C ILE A 90 33.54 -6.75 -10.69
N ARG A 91 33.80 -6.74 -9.38
CA ARG A 91 32.78 -6.76 -8.33
C ARG A 91 32.81 -5.47 -7.53
N SER A 92 31.65 -4.91 -7.19
CA SER A 92 31.57 -3.75 -6.30
C SER A 92 31.81 -4.17 -4.83
N LEU A 93 32.43 -3.29 -4.05
CA LEU A 93 32.50 -3.43 -2.59
C LEU A 93 31.15 -3.03 -1.97
N HIS A 94 30.35 -4.00 -1.51
CA HIS A 94 29.16 -3.73 -0.68
C HIS A 94 28.76 -4.98 0.12
N PRO A 95 28.60 -4.92 1.46
CA PRO A 95 28.52 -6.10 2.32
C PRO A 95 27.24 -6.94 2.21
N THR A 96 26.19 -6.42 1.58
CA THR A 96 24.90 -7.12 1.42
C THR A 96 24.47 -7.26 -0.03
N HIS A 97 24.79 -6.26 -0.86
CA HIS A 97 24.29 -6.08 -2.21
C HIS A 97 25.41 -5.93 -3.23
N SER A 98 26.58 -6.54 -3.03
CA SER A 98 27.63 -6.45 -4.05
C SER A 98 27.13 -6.97 -5.40
N ALA A 99 27.53 -6.30 -6.48
CA ALA A 99 27.21 -6.66 -7.86
C ALA A 99 28.51 -6.98 -8.61
N THR A 100 28.41 -7.84 -9.63
CA THR A 100 29.49 -8.12 -10.58
C THR A 100 29.09 -7.60 -11.95
N ALA A 101 30.02 -6.98 -12.67
CA ALA A 101 29.79 -6.47 -14.01
C ALA A 101 30.94 -6.79 -14.97
N LEU A 102 30.62 -6.92 -16.25
CA LEU A 102 31.58 -7.06 -17.35
C LEU A 102 31.07 -6.32 -18.59
N GLY A 103 31.91 -5.47 -19.19
CA GLY A 103 31.60 -4.67 -20.38
C GLY A 103 32.03 -3.21 -20.22
N PRO A 104 31.82 -2.36 -21.25
CA PRO A 104 32.33 -0.98 -21.28
C PRO A 104 31.84 -0.10 -20.13
N LEU A 105 30.69 -0.43 -19.51
CA LEU A 105 30.08 0.37 -18.44
C LEU A 105 30.31 -0.21 -17.04
N ALA A 106 31.07 -1.31 -16.92
CA ALA A 106 31.21 -2.04 -15.66
C ALA A 106 31.74 -1.15 -14.52
N GLU A 107 32.82 -0.40 -14.77
CA GLU A 107 33.41 0.49 -13.76
C GLU A 107 32.43 1.60 -13.34
N GLN A 108 31.76 2.21 -14.32
CA GLN A 108 30.78 3.28 -14.07
C GLN A 108 29.60 2.79 -13.23
N LEU A 109 29.04 1.63 -13.54
CA LEU A 109 27.90 1.08 -12.80
C LEU A 109 28.28 0.75 -11.35
N LEU A 110 29.47 0.20 -11.12
CA LEU A 110 29.90 -0.28 -9.81
C LEU A 110 30.57 0.77 -8.91
N ALA A 111 30.92 1.94 -9.43
CA ALA A 111 31.73 2.95 -8.75
C ALA A 111 31.15 3.38 -7.39
N GLY A 112 31.99 3.43 -6.35
CA GLY A 112 31.62 4.02 -5.05
C GLY A 112 30.43 3.35 -4.34
N HIS A 113 30.15 2.07 -4.62
CA HIS A 113 28.98 1.37 -4.04
C HIS A 113 29.01 1.35 -2.50
N ILE A 114 30.19 1.17 -1.88
CA ILE A 114 30.32 1.16 -0.42
C ILE A 114 30.00 2.51 0.23
N GLU A 115 30.17 3.60 -0.52
CA GLU A 115 29.94 4.96 -0.03
C GLU A 115 28.47 5.36 -0.06
N GLN A 116 27.62 4.59 -0.75
CA GLN A 116 26.19 4.87 -0.80
C GLN A 116 25.52 4.67 0.56
N PRO A 117 24.62 5.55 0.99
CA PRO A 117 23.97 5.46 2.30
C PRO A 117 23.02 4.25 2.42
N THR A 118 22.56 3.74 1.27
CA THR A 118 21.61 2.65 1.13
C THR A 118 22.15 1.60 0.14
N ALA A 119 21.54 0.42 0.16
CA ALA A 119 21.99 -0.69 -0.68
C ALA A 119 21.46 -0.64 -2.11
N VAL A 120 20.34 0.07 -2.33
CA VAL A 120 19.61 0.05 -3.61
C VAL A 120 19.20 1.43 -4.12
N GLY A 121 19.79 2.49 -3.56
CA GLY A 121 19.47 3.87 -3.94
C GLY A 121 19.90 4.24 -5.37
N PRO A 122 19.61 5.49 -5.80
CA PRO A 122 19.86 5.95 -7.17
C PRO A 122 21.30 5.78 -7.65
N GLU A 123 22.26 5.94 -6.74
CA GLU A 123 23.70 5.83 -7.02
C GLU A 123 24.27 4.43 -6.75
N SER A 124 23.43 3.44 -6.45
CA SER A 124 23.81 2.02 -6.45
C SER A 124 23.94 1.51 -7.90
N PRO A 125 24.57 0.34 -8.14
CA PRO A 125 24.61 -0.27 -9.47
C PRO A 125 23.24 -0.46 -10.12
N TRP A 126 22.21 -0.72 -9.30
CA TRP A 126 20.84 -0.94 -9.76
C TRP A 126 20.17 0.37 -10.14
N GLY A 127 20.34 1.40 -9.29
CA GLY A 127 19.84 2.74 -9.55
C GLY A 127 20.48 3.33 -10.81
N ARG A 128 21.80 3.23 -10.95
CA ARG A 128 22.51 3.70 -12.15
C ARG A 128 22.07 2.98 -13.41
N LEU A 129 21.83 1.67 -13.35
CA LEU A 129 21.26 0.94 -14.48
C LEU A 129 19.87 1.48 -14.85
N ALA A 130 19.00 1.71 -13.87
CA ALA A 130 17.65 2.23 -14.09
C ALA A 130 17.63 3.69 -14.58
N GLN A 131 18.69 4.45 -14.36
CA GLN A 131 18.85 5.79 -14.94
C GLN A 131 19.21 5.77 -16.43
N ARG A 132 19.55 4.62 -17.02
CA ARG A 132 19.91 4.52 -18.44
C ARG A 132 18.70 4.29 -19.35
N ASP A 133 18.83 4.70 -20.61
CA ASP A 133 17.85 4.42 -21.67
C ASP A 133 18.02 3.02 -22.26
N ASP A 134 19.25 2.49 -22.24
CA ASP A 134 19.63 1.15 -22.70
C ASP A 134 19.77 0.14 -21.54
N GLY A 135 19.18 0.45 -20.37
CA GLY A 135 19.20 -0.38 -19.17
C GLY A 135 18.04 -1.37 -19.11
N TYR A 136 18.32 -2.66 -18.93
CA TYR A 136 17.33 -3.73 -18.89
C TYR A 136 17.45 -4.62 -17.66
N ILE A 137 16.31 -5.12 -17.19
CA ILE A 137 16.21 -6.22 -16.22
C ILE A 137 15.81 -7.49 -16.96
N LEU A 138 16.60 -8.54 -16.78
CA LEU A 138 16.36 -9.86 -17.34
C LEU A 138 16.24 -10.89 -16.21
N LEU A 139 15.06 -11.48 -16.08
CA LEU A 139 14.78 -12.56 -15.12
C LEU A 139 14.77 -13.88 -15.88
N LEU A 140 15.74 -14.75 -15.63
CA LEU A 140 15.91 -16.04 -16.31
C LEU A 140 15.51 -17.19 -15.41
N GLY A 141 14.26 -17.66 -15.55
CA GLY A 141 13.74 -18.76 -14.74
C GLY A 141 13.48 -18.38 -13.28
N VAL A 142 13.36 -17.08 -13.01
CA VAL A 142 12.95 -16.51 -11.72
C VAL A 142 11.85 -15.48 -11.95
N ASP A 143 11.16 -15.13 -10.86
CA ASP A 143 10.10 -14.13 -10.83
C ASP A 143 10.60 -12.81 -10.20
N GLN A 144 9.68 -11.86 -10.04
CA GLN A 144 9.99 -10.54 -9.49
C GLN A 144 10.44 -10.57 -8.02
N ASP A 145 10.17 -11.63 -7.25
CA ASP A 145 10.66 -11.73 -5.86
C ASP A 145 12.18 -11.90 -5.79
N ARG A 146 12.85 -12.04 -6.93
CA ARG A 146 14.32 -11.99 -7.03
C ARG A 146 14.85 -10.68 -7.59
N ASN A 147 13.98 -9.79 -8.05
CA ASN A 147 14.35 -8.55 -8.72
C ASN A 147 14.78 -7.49 -7.71
N THR A 148 16.09 -7.26 -7.60
CA THR A 148 16.67 -6.34 -6.62
C THR A 148 16.29 -4.88 -6.88
N LEU A 149 16.00 -4.50 -8.14
CA LEU A 149 15.65 -3.13 -8.49
C LEU A 149 14.35 -2.66 -7.81
N LEU A 150 13.41 -3.58 -7.56
CA LEU A 150 12.10 -3.23 -6.99
C LEU A 150 12.19 -2.72 -5.54
N HIS A 151 13.24 -3.07 -4.80
CA HIS A 151 13.53 -2.44 -3.51
C HIS A 151 13.92 -0.96 -3.65
N GLY A 152 14.50 -0.56 -4.79
CA GLY A 152 14.76 0.84 -5.09
C GLY A 152 13.48 1.67 -5.19
N ALA A 153 12.35 1.07 -5.61
CA ALA A 153 11.06 1.76 -5.63
C ALA A 153 10.59 2.09 -4.20
N GLU A 154 10.77 1.15 -3.26
CA GLU A 154 10.46 1.37 -1.84
C GLU A 154 11.29 2.49 -1.23
N GLU A 155 12.58 2.56 -1.61
CA GLU A 155 13.49 3.60 -1.16
C GLU A 155 13.11 4.98 -1.68
N VAL A 156 12.71 5.07 -2.96
CA VAL A 156 12.30 6.32 -3.62
C VAL A 156 11.05 6.90 -2.97
N VAL A 157 10.08 6.08 -2.57
CA VAL A 157 8.86 6.55 -1.86
C VAL A 157 9.09 6.75 -0.35
N ASP A 158 10.31 6.54 0.14
CA ASP A 158 10.69 6.58 1.55
C ASP A 158 9.73 5.74 2.41
N ALA A 159 9.50 4.49 2.01
CA ALA A 159 8.46 3.67 2.61
C ALA A 159 8.65 3.55 4.14
N PRO A 160 7.61 3.77 4.95
CA PRO A 160 7.73 3.99 6.40
C PRO A 160 8.10 2.75 7.22
N TYR A 161 8.17 1.59 6.56
CA TYR A 161 8.58 0.32 7.15
C TYR A 161 10.07 0.02 6.94
N LEU A 162 10.80 0.82 6.16
CA LEU A 162 12.21 0.60 5.91
C LEU A 162 13.03 0.88 7.18
N GLY A 163 13.99 0.01 7.46
CA GLY A 163 14.80 0.04 8.68
C GLY A 163 16.26 0.40 8.43
N SER A 164 17.10 0.18 9.44
CA SER A 164 18.55 0.27 9.30
C SER A 164 19.20 -1.03 9.76
N ILE A 165 20.29 -1.41 9.11
CA ILE A 165 21.12 -2.54 9.51
C ILE A 165 22.60 -2.15 9.49
N SER A 166 23.42 -2.88 10.23
CA SER A 166 24.88 -2.80 10.15
C SER A 166 25.47 -4.12 9.66
N ARG A 167 26.54 -4.04 8.86
CA ARG A 167 27.30 -5.20 8.38
C ARG A 167 28.78 -4.89 8.30
N ASP A 168 29.59 -5.91 8.54
CA ASP A 168 31.04 -5.79 8.50
C ASP A 168 31.59 -6.19 7.12
N TYR A 169 32.68 -5.54 6.73
CA TYR A 169 33.42 -5.86 5.51
C TYR A 169 34.91 -5.63 5.71
N ILE A 170 35.70 -6.18 4.80
CA ILE A 170 37.13 -5.86 4.67
C ILE A 170 37.27 -4.83 3.54
N ASP A 171 37.85 -3.67 3.84
CA ASP A 171 38.11 -2.63 2.85
C ASP A 171 39.29 -2.98 1.93
N THR A 172 39.57 -2.13 0.95
CA THR A 172 40.64 -2.34 -0.04
C THR A 172 42.04 -2.36 0.59
N ASP A 173 42.20 -1.80 1.79
CA ASP A 173 43.46 -1.76 2.54
C ASP A 173 43.60 -2.98 3.48
N GLY A 174 42.61 -3.88 3.50
CA GLY A 174 42.60 -5.07 4.35
C GLY A 174 42.06 -4.85 5.75
N ASN A 175 41.52 -3.67 6.07
CA ASN A 175 41.00 -3.36 7.39
C ASN A 175 39.53 -3.78 7.52
N ARG A 176 39.15 -4.26 8.71
CA ARG A 176 37.75 -4.51 9.05
C ARG A 176 37.03 -3.18 9.30
N ARG A 177 35.90 -2.99 8.63
CA ARG A 177 35.01 -1.82 8.73
C ARG A 177 33.59 -2.28 8.97
N THR A 178 32.75 -1.40 9.50
CA THR A 178 31.31 -1.61 9.64
C THR A 178 30.56 -0.56 8.82
N LYS A 179 29.69 -1.02 7.93
CA LYS A 179 28.77 -0.18 7.15
C LYS A 179 27.41 -0.17 7.82
N ILE A 180 26.91 1.02 8.14
CA ILE A 180 25.51 1.23 8.52
C ILE A 180 24.75 1.60 7.25
N MET A 181 23.70 0.85 6.93
CA MET A 181 22.82 1.10 5.80
C MET A 181 21.45 1.52 6.34
N GLY A 182 20.98 2.67 5.88
CA GLY A 182 19.60 3.08 6.07
C GLY A 182 18.67 2.42 5.05
N ARG A 183 17.36 2.61 5.25
CA ARG A 183 16.29 2.21 4.32
C ARG A 183 16.32 0.74 3.88
N TYR A 184 16.77 -0.15 4.75
CA TYR A 184 16.86 -1.57 4.46
C TYR A 184 15.46 -2.22 4.49
N PRO A 185 15.07 -2.96 3.43
CA PRO A 185 13.76 -3.59 3.35
C PRO A 185 13.63 -4.79 4.31
N GLY A 186 12.40 -5.07 4.74
CA GLY A 186 12.08 -6.30 5.49
C GLY A 186 12.24 -7.55 4.60
N PRO A 187 12.35 -8.76 5.19
CA PRO A 187 12.73 -9.98 4.48
C PRO A 187 11.71 -10.49 3.45
N HIS A 188 10.42 -10.15 3.56
CA HIS A 188 9.39 -10.69 2.67
C HIS A 188 8.76 -9.61 1.78
N ARG A 189 8.63 -9.90 0.48
CA ARG A 189 7.91 -9.09 -0.51
C ARG A 189 7.05 -9.98 -1.39
N ASP A 190 6.01 -9.38 -1.96
CA ASP A 190 5.19 -9.95 -3.02
C ASP A 190 5.36 -9.07 -4.25
N PHE A 191 6.54 -9.13 -4.86
CA PHE A 191 6.83 -8.39 -6.07
C PHE A 191 6.19 -9.05 -7.29
N ILE A 192 5.83 -10.34 -7.21
CA ILE A 192 5.05 -11.04 -8.23
C ILE A 192 3.73 -10.30 -8.50
N SER A 193 3.11 -9.72 -7.47
CA SER A 193 1.90 -8.90 -7.63
C SER A 193 2.03 -7.71 -8.59
N LEU A 194 3.26 -7.29 -8.94
CA LEU A 194 3.53 -6.23 -9.92
C LEU A 194 3.61 -6.73 -11.37
N ASP A 195 3.67 -8.05 -11.63
CA ASP A 195 3.70 -8.58 -13.00
C ASP A 195 2.54 -8.04 -13.87
N PRO A 196 1.26 -8.08 -13.41
CA PRO A 196 0.14 -7.53 -14.17
C PRO A 196 0.29 -6.05 -14.53
N LEU A 197 0.93 -5.25 -13.66
CA LEU A 197 1.17 -3.83 -13.91
C LEU A 197 2.13 -3.65 -15.10
N PHE A 198 3.22 -4.42 -15.15
CA PHE A 198 4.20 -4.33 -16.21
C PHE A 198 3.70 -4.92 -17.54
N GLU A 199 2.87 -5.97 -17.48
CA GLU A 199 2.21 -6.55 -18.66
C GLU A 199 1.20 -5.58 -19.27
N GLN A 200 0.32 -4.98 -18.45
CA GLN A 200 -0.69 -4.03 -18.92
C GLN A 200 -0.08 -2.76 -19.51
N ALA A 201 1.06 -2.31 -18.96
CA ALA A 201 1.82 -1.20 -19.52
C ALA A 201 2.56 -1.57 -20.81
N GLY A 202 2.61 -2.86 -21.19
CA GLY A 202 3.29 -3.34 -22.39
C GLY A 202 4.82 -3.28 -22.32
N ILE A 203 5.40 -3.13 -21.13
CA ILE A 203 6.85 -2.94 -20.96
C ILE A 203 7.61 -4.25 -20.73
N MET A 204 6.92 -5.29 -20.25
CA MET A 204 7.53 -6.59 -19.93
C MET A 204 7.24 -7.60 -21.02
N LYS A 205 8.30 -8.16 -21.60
CA LYS A 205 8.22 -9.29 -22.53
C LYS A 205 8.44 -10.59 -21.77
N ILE A 206 7.57 -11.58 -22.02
CA ILE A 206 7.66 -12.92 -21.44
C ILE A 206 7.93 -13.91 -22.57
N GLY A 207 8.92 -14.78 -22.36
CA GLY A 207 9.27 -15.84 -23.30
C GLY A 207 9.85 -17.04 -22.57
N LYS A 208 10.31 -18.03 -23.33
CA LYS A 208 10.85 -19.27 -22.79
C LYS A 208 12.18 -19.63 -23.44
N ILE A 209 13.16 -20.00 -22.62
CA ILE A 209 14.45 -20.53 -23.07
C ILE A 209 14.65 -21.89 -22.38
N GLY A 210 14.53 -22.97 -23.14
CA GLY A 210 14.50 -24.32 -22.58
C GLY A 210 13.22 -24.52 -21.79
N SER A 211 13.32 -24.86 -20.50
CA SER A 211 12.18 -24.82 -19.58
C SER A 211 12.01 -23.49 -18.82
N ALA A 212 12.97 -22.56 -18.90
CA ALA A 212 12.97 -21.35 -18.09
C ALA A 212 11.98 -20.32 -18.64
N ILE A 213 11.04 -19.88 -17.81
CA ILE A 213 10.23 -18.68 -18.09
C ILE A 213 11.10 -17.45 -17.88
N CYS A 214 11.22 -16.64 -18.92
CA CYS A 214 12.10 -15.49 -18.97
C CYS A 214 11.29 -14.20 -19.09
N ARG A 215 11.68 -13.17 -18.35
CA ARG A 215 11.08 -11.84 -18.41
C ARG A 215 12.14 -10.80 -18.76
N LEU A 216 11.88 -9.95 -19.73
CA LEU A 216 12.75 -8.83 -20.11
C LEU A 216 11.96 -7.53 -19.99
N THR A 217 12.49 -6.57 -19.23
CA THR A 217 11.82 -5.27 -19.00
C THR A 217 12.83 -4.12 -19.00
N PRO A 218 12.55 -2.96 -19.62
CA PRO A 218 13.36 -1.75 -19.45
C PRO A 218 13.40 -1.30 -17.99
N ALA A 219 14.61 -1.16 -17.44
CA ALA A 219 14.82 -0.92 -16.01
C ALA A 219 14.22 0.42 -15.54
N ARG A 220 14.37 1.48 -16.33
CA ARG A 220 13.81 2.81 -16.05
C ARG A 220 12.29 2.78 -15.88
N GLN A 221 11.61 2.19 -16.86
CA GLN A 221 10.14 2.14 -16.90
C GLN A 221 9.59 1.25 -15.79
N MET A 222 10.26 0.12 -15.52
CA MET A 222 9.90 -0.76 -14.39
C MET A 222 9.96 -0.01 -13.05
N LEU A 223 11.07 0.70 -12.79
CA LEU A 223 11.22 1.46 -11.54
C LEU A 223 10.15 2.57 -11.42
N GLN A 224 9.89 3.31 -12.50
CA GLN A 224 8.88 4.37 -12.52
C GLN A 224 7.46 3.85 -12.22
N LEU A 225 7.07 2.74 -12.83
CA LEU A 225 5.76 2.13 -12.59
C LEU A 225 5.65 1.57 -11.16
N ALA A 226 6.71 0.92 -10.65
CA ALA A 226 6.74 0.42 -9.28
C ALA A 226 6.63 1.56 -8.24
N VAL A 227 7.33 2.68 -8.46
CA VAL A 227 7.22 3.89 -7.63
C VAL A 227 5.80 4.44 -7.66
N THR A 228 5.20 4.56 -8.85
CA THR A 228 3.81 5.03 -9.00
C THR A 228 2.83 4.14 -8.25
N ALA A 229 3.03 2.81 -8.31
CA ALA A 229 2.19 1.85 -7.60
C ALA A 229 2.29 2.03 -6.07
N LEU A 230 3.51 2.22 -5.55
CA LEU A 230 3.75 2.43 -4.11
C LEU A 230 3.30 3.80 -3.60
N GLN A 231 3.36 4.84 -4.42
CA GLN A 231 2.80 6.15 -4.09
C GLN A 231 1.27 6.08 -3.92
N ARG A 232 0.61 5.24 -4.74
CA ARG A 232 -0.84 5.02 -4.66
C ARG A 232 -1.23 4.09 -3.52
N ASP A 233 -0.49 3.01 -3.31
CA ASP A 233 -0.71 2.04 -2.25
C ASP A 233 0.65 1.71 -1.61
N PRO A 234 0.99 2.32 -0.46
CA PRO A 234 2.26 2.06 0.23
C PRO A 234 2.46 0.59 0.63
N ALA A 235 1.42 -0.24 0.57
CA ALA A 235 1.47 -1.67 0.83
C ALA A 235 1.43 -2.54 -0.44
N ALA A 236 1.56 -1.95 -1.64
CA ALA A 236 1.41 -2.64 -2.93
C ALA A 236 2.32 -3.87 -3.09
N VAL A 237 3.48 -3.88 -2.42
CA VAL A 237 4.48 -4.97 -2.51
C VAL A 237 4.49 -5.87 -1.28
N LEU A 238 3.51 -5.72 -0.38
CA LEU A 238 3.36 -6.54 0.82
C LEU A 238 2.26 -7.59 0.59
N CYS A 239 2.53 -8.86 0.87
CA CYS A 239 1.51 -9.89 0.67
C CYS A 239 0.28 -9.67 1.55
N ASP A 240 -0.87 -10.15 1.08
CA ASP A 240 -2.15 -10.10 1.80
C ASP A 240 -2.33 -11.26 2.79
N ASN A 241 -1.32 -12.12 2.98
CA ASN A 241 -1.40 -13.23 3.91
C ASN A 241 -1.46 -12.71 5.37
N PRO A 242 -2.60 -12.86 6.09
CA PRO A 242 -2.74 -12.34 7.45
C PRO A 242 -1.84 -13.03 8.46
N ARG A 243 -1.23 -14.17 8.10
CA ARG A 243 -0.28 -14.91 8.94
C ARG A 243 1.18 -14.51 8.68
N CYS A 244 1.45 -13.69 7.67
CA CYS A 244 2.78 -13.16 7.42
C CYS A 244 3.10 -12.06 8.45
N ARG A 245 3.79 -12.44 9.53
CA ARG A 245 4.15 -11.51 10.63
C ARG A 245 4.94 -10.29 10.12
N ASP A 246 5.80 -10.49 9.13
CA ASP A 246 6.61 -9.41 8.55
C ASP A 246 5.74 -8.38 7.83
N CYS A 247 4.94 -8.80 6.85
CA CYS A 247 4.05 -7.89 6.12
C CYS A 247 3.00 -7.23 7.03
N VAL A 248 2.50 -7.92 8.07
CA VAL A 248 1.59 -7.31 9.07
C VAL A 248 2.30 -6.20 9.85
N ARG A 249 3.54 -6.43 10.31
CA ARG A 249 4.33 -5.41 11.00
C ARG A 249 4.62 -4.21 10.08
N GLN A 250 4.94 -4.45 8.81
CA GLN A 250 5.21 -3.38 7.84
C GLN A 250 3.94 -2.55 7.54
N ARG A 251 2.76 -3.19 7.38
CA ARG A 251 1.48 -2.48 7.27
C ARG A 251 1.14 -1.67 8.52
N ALA A 252 1.51 -2.16 9.71
CA ALA A 252 1.36 -1.39 10.93
C ALA A 252 2.27 -0.15 10.96
N ALA A 253 3.48 -0.23 10.40
CA ALA A 253 4.35 0.94 10.26
C ALA A 253 3.78 1.99 9.29
N ILE A 254 3.19 1.56 8.16
CA ILE A 254 2.44 2.45 7.24
C ILE A 254 1.31 3.15 7.99
N LYS A 255 0.43 2.39 8.67
CA LYS A 255 -0.68 2.97 9.42
C LYS A 255 -0.20 3.95 10.50
N ARG A 256 0.87 3.62 11.22
CA ARG A 256 1.45 4.49 12.25
C ARG A 256 2.00 5.79 11.66
N ASP A 257 2.64 5.72 10.50
CA ASP A 257 3.15 6.92 9.82
C ASP A 257 2.02 7.83 9.34
N MET A 258 0.98 7.26 8.74
CA MET A 258 -0.25 7.97 8.37
C MET A 258 -0.85 8.67 9.59
N LEU A 259 -1.14 7.94 10.67
CA LEU A 259 -1.74 8.50 11.89
C LEU A 259 -0.88 9.58 12.58
N ARG A 260 0.43 9.66 12.32
CA ARG A 260 1.30 10.72 12.85
C ARG A 260 1.17 12.04 12.09
N ARG A 261 0.65 11.99 10.86
CA ARG A 261 0.46 13.13 9.98
C ARG A 261 -0.98 13.66 10.01
N GLU A 262 -1.89 12.91 10.65
CA GLU A 262 -3.28 13.31 10.86
C GLU A 262 -3.43 14.16 12.13
N ASP A 263 -4.30 15.15 12.06
CA ASP A 263 -4.79 15.89 13.21
C ASP A 263 -6.12 15.27 13.68
N PHE A 264 -6.25 15.06 14.99
CA PHE A 264 -7.47 14.48 15.57
C PHE A 264 -8.21 15.54 16.38
N THR A 265 -9.48 15.74 16.05
CA THR A 265 -10.40 16.54 16.86
C THR A 265 -11.00 15.66 17.96
N LEU A 266 -10.77 16.05 19.22
CA LEU A 266 -11.44 15.42 20.36
C LEU A 266 -12.85 16.00 20.50
N SER A 267 -13.86 15.15 20.40
CA SER A 267 -15.26 15.50 20.64
C SER A 267 -15.86 14.73 21.81
N ALA A 268 -16.83 15.34 22.51
CA ALA A 268 -17.64 14.68 23.53
C ALA A 268 -19.04 14.37 22.98
N VAL A 269 -19.51 13.14 23.20
CA VAL A 269 -20.87 12.74 22.81
C VAL A 269 -21.85 13.13 23.91
N ILE A 270 -22.83 13.96 23.59
CA ILE A 270 -23.95 14.31 24.47
C ILE A 270 -25.12 13.39 24.10
N ASP A 271 -24.97 12.12 24.50
CA ASP A 271 -25.99 11.08 24.47
C ASP A 271 -25.53 9.96 25.43
N GLN A 272 -26.43 9.07 25.84
CA GLN A 272 -26.14 7.88 26.68
C GLN A 272 -25.88 8.09 28.19
N VAL A 273 -25.95 9.31 28.73
CA VAL A 273 -25.69 9.55 30.17
C VAL A 273 -26.96 9.77 31.00
N GLY A 274 -28.14 9.77 30.40
CA GLY A 274 -29.38 10.16 31.09
C GLY A 274 -29.37 11.61 31.55
N LEU A 275 -28.59 12.46 30.87
CA LEU A 275 -28.52 13.90 31.13
C LEU A 275 -29.87 14.52 30.76
N PRO A 276 -30.66 14.99 31.74
CA PRO A 276 -31.90 15.70 31.44
C PRO A 276 -31.56 17.02 30.74
N PRO A 277 -32.45 17.53 29.86
CA PRO A 277 -32.26 18.81 29.21
C PRO A 277 -31.84 19.93 30.18
N ASP A 278 -32.46 20.01 31.35
CA ASP A 278 -32.20 21.06 32.34
C ASP A 278 -30.75 21.11 32.89
N ASP A 279 -29.95 20.04 32.73
CA ASP A 279 -28.58 19.96 33.25
C ASP A 279 -27.50 20.24 32.18
N PHE A 280 -27.87 20.60 30.95
CA PHE A 280 -26.90 20.74 29.85
C PHE A 280 -25.83 21.79 30.13
N GLU A 281 -26.17 22.89 30.79
CA GLU A 281 -25.22 23.97 31.14
C GLU A 281 -24.05 23.46 31.99
N GLN A 282 -24.36 22.62 32.99
CA GLN A 282 -23.36 22.02 33.88
C GLN A 282 -22.52 20.98 33.12
N ALA A 283 -23.14 20.20 32.23
CA ALA A 283 -22.43 19.24 31.38
C ALA A 283 -21.47 19.94 30.42
N LEU A 284 -21.91 20.98 29.71
CA LEU A 284 -21.05 21.79 28.84
C LEU A 284 -19.90 22.43 29.60
N TRP A 285 -20.15 22.93 30.81
CA TRP A 285 -19.08 23.45 31.66
C TRP A 285 -18.03 22.39 32.01
N LEU A 286 -18.45 21.18 32.40
CA LEU A 286 -17.53 20.08 32.71
C LEU A 286 -16.75 19.63 31.47
N ILE A 287 -17.41 19.47 30.33
CA ILE A 287 -16.77 19.12 29.06
C ILE A 287 -15.73 20.18 28.68
N ALA A 288 -16.10 21.46 28.80
CA ALA A 288 -15.20 22.56 28.50
C ALA A 288 -14.01 22.64 29.49
N ALA A 289 -14.22 22.28 30.76
CA ALA A 289 -13.16 22.23 31.77
C ALA A 289 -12.13 21.14 31.49
N GLU A 290 -12.53 20.04 30.83
CA GLU A 290 -11.62 18.99 30.32
C GLU A 290 -10.90 19.40 29.02
N GLY A 291 -11.10 20.64 28.53
CA GLY A 291 -10.47 21.15 27.32
C GLY A 291 -11.12 20.69 26.02
N ILE A 292 -12.27 20.03 26.08
CA ILE A 292 -13.03 19.59 24.91
C ILE A 292 -13.86 20.77 24.40
N ARG A 293 -13.81 21.00 23.08
CA ARG A 293 -14.53 22.10 22.41
C ARG A 293 -15.49 21.63 21.33
N HIS A 294 -15.46 20.35 20.96
CA HIS A 294 -16.32 19.79 19.94
C HIS A 294 -17.30 18.81 20.56
N LEU A 295 -18.52 18.78 20.04
CA LEU A 295 -19.59 17.94 20.53
C LEU A 295 -20.20 17.08 19.43
N GLU A 296 -20.67 15.91 19.83
CA GLU A 296 -21.56 15.06 19.04
C GLU A 296 -22.94 15.04 19.71
N ILE A 297 -23.94 15.61 19.03
CA ILE A 297 -25.34 15.56 19.46
C ILE A 297 -25.91 14.22 18.98
N GLY A 298 -26.16 13.30 19.91
CA GLY A 298 -26.71 11.98 19.58
C GLY A 298 -28.21 12.00 19.29
N ALA A 299 -28.73 10.86 18.85
CA ALA A 299 -30.09 10.75 18.31
C ALA A 299 -31.19 11.14 19.32
N GLN A 300 -31.02 10.82 20.62
CA GLN A 300 -32.02 11.19 21.64
C GLN A 300 -32.13 12.70 21.79
N TRP A 301 -30.99 13.38 21.91
CA TRP A 301 -30.91 14.82 22.03
C TRP A 301 -31.32 15.53 20.75
N ALA A 302 -30.96 15.00 19.58
CA ALA A 302 -31.40 15.53 18.29
C ALA A 302 -32.93 15.59 18.19
N ALA A 303 -33.63 14.53 18.61
CA ALA A 303 -35.09 14.50 18.67
C ALA A 303 -35.66 15.52 19.66
N THR A 304 -35.11 15.61 20.88
CA THR A 304 -35.56 16.60 21.89
C THR A 304 -35.38 18.04 21.41
N ILE A 305 -34.24 18.36 20.77
CA ILE A 305 -33.95 19.69 20.23
C ILE A 305 -34.82 20.02 19.01
N ALA A 306 -35.24 19.02 18.24
CA ALA A 306 -36.13 19.24 17.10
C ALA A 306 -37.50 19.76 17.56
N ASP A 307 -38.01 19.21 18.67
CA ASP A 307 -39.34 19.50 19.22
C ASP A 307 -39.39 20.74 20.14
N ASP A 308 -38.24 21.21 20.67
CA ASP A 308 -38.15 22.34 21.60
C ASP A 308 -37.23 23.47 21.08
N ASP A 309 -37.85 24.50 20.50
CA ASP A 309 -37.14 25.68 20.00
C ASP A 309 -36.48 26.53 21.11
N HIS A 310 -37.04 26.50 22.33
CA HIS A 310 -36.46 27.25 23.44
C HIS A 310 -35.16 26.58 23.89
N LEU A 311 -35.19 25.27 24.15
CA LEU A 311 -34.02 24.47 24.48
C LEU A 311 -32.94 24.59 23.40
N ARG A 312 -33.33 24.52 22.12
CA ARG A 312 -32.42 24.68 20.98
C ARG A 312 -31.65 26.01 21.04
N ARG A 313 -32.37 27.11 21.28
CA ARG A 313 -31.77 28.46 21.37
C ARG A 313 -30.87 28.62 22.59
N GLU A 314 -31.29 28.08 23.74
CA GLU A 314 -30.48 28.11 24.96
C GLU A 314 -29.19 27.30 24.79
N LEU A 315 -29.29 26.08 24.27
CA LEU A 315 -28.12 25.25 23.98
C LEU A 315 -27.17 25.95 23.01
N ALA A 316 -27.68 26.56 21.93
CA ALA A 316 -26.86 27.29 20.97
C ALA A 316 -26.12 28.48 21.60
N ALA A 317 -26.81 29.24 22.46
CA ALA A 317 -26.20 30.35 23.19
C ALA A 317 -25.12 29.86 24.16
N ALA A 318 -25.39 28.79 24.91
CA ALA A 318 -24.46 28.22 25.87
C ALA A 318 -23.18 27.67 25.22
N LEU A 319 -23.30 27.11 24.01
CA LEU A 319 -22.17 26.67 23.20
C LEU A 319 -21.34 27.86 22.71
N ALA A 320 -21.99 28.90 22.18
CA ALA A 320 -21.33 30.11 21.70
C ALA A 320 -20.57 30.83 22.82
N ASP A 321 -21.16 30.95 24.01
CA ASP A 321 -20.54 31.57 25.18
C ASP A 321 -19.27 30.84 25.66
N ARG A 322 -19.10 29.57 25.26
CA ARG A 322 -17.99 28.69 25.67
C ARG A 322 -17.02 28.36 24.54
N ASP A 323 -17.19 28.97 23.37
CA ASP A 323 -16.40 28.67 22.16
C ASP A 323 -16.45 27.18 21.80
N MET A 324 -17.62 26.56 21.92
CA MET A 324 -17.85 25.16 21.61
C MET A 324 -18.63 24.99 20.30
N LEU A 325 -18.30 23.94 19.56
CA LEU A 325 -18.88 23.62 18.25
C LEU A 325 -19.54 22.24 18.27
N VAL A 326 -20.57 22.06 17.46
CA VAL A 326 -21.12 20.73 17.19
C VAL A 326 -20.38 20.17 15.97
N ALA A 327 -19.55 19.16 16.18
CA ALA A 327 -18.86 18.47 15.08
C ALA A 327 -19.78 17.48 14.37
N VAL A 328 -20.61 16.76 15.14
CA VAL A 328 -21.49 15.71 14.62
C VAL A 328 -22.91 15.91 15.13
N TYR A 329 -23.89 15.84 14.24
CA TYR A 329 -25.32 15.83 14.56
C TYR A 329 -25.94 14.53 14.06
N HIS A 330 -26.63 13.77 14.92
CA HIS A 330 -27.33 12.55 14.49
C HIS A 330 -28.64 12.93 13.83
N ALA A 331 -28.76 12.71 12.53
CA ALA A 331 -29.98 12.98 11.79
C ALA A 331 -30.99 11.87 12.01
N ASP A 332 -32.23 12.19 12.38
CA ASP A 332 -33.32 11.21 12.35
C ASP A 332 -33.91 11.15 10.95
N ILE A 333 -33.44 10.19 10.15
CA ILE A 333 -33.82 10.02 8.75
C ILE A 333 -34.35 8.59 8.56
N PRO A 334 -35.51 8.40 7.93
CA PRO A 334 -36.04 7.07 7.67
C PRO A 334 -35.14 6.32 6.69
N LEU A 335 -34.38 5.36 7.19
CA LEU A 335 -33.58 4.42 6.41
C LEU A 335 -34.07 3.00 6.70
N SER A 336 -35.04 2.57 5.91
CA SER A 336 -35.69 1.25 6.06
C SER A 336 -36.26 0.79 4.72
N ASP A 337 -36.73 -0.47 4.69
CA ASP A 337 -37.38 -1.08 3.53
C ASP A 337 -38.66 -0.32 3.08
N GLU A 338 -39.29 0.43 3.98
CA GLU A 338 -40.54 1.16 3.69
C GLU A 338 -40.30 2.64 3.33
N ALA A 339 -39.08 3.14 3.57
CA ALA A 339 -38.75 4.54 3.36
C ALA A 339 -38.64 4.86 1.86
N SER A 340 -39.23 5.98 1.46
CA SER A 340 -39.02 6.56 0.14
C SER A 340 -37.87 7.57 0.15
N ALA A 341 -37.23 7.78 -1.01
CA ALA A 341 -36.19 8.80 -1.15
C ALA A 341 -36.73 10.20 -0.80
N ASP A 342 -37.97 10.51 -1.19
CA ASP A 342 -38.60 11.80 -0.90
C ASP A 342 -38.78 12.02 0.61
N ASP A 343 -39.19 10.99 1.36
CA ASP A 343 -39.38 11.12 2.81
C ASP A 343 -38.04 11.20 3.55
N ALA A 344 -37.02 10.47 3.08
CA ALA A 344 -35.66 10.57 3.59
C ALA A 344 -35.05 11.97 3.34
N ILE A 345 -35.27 12.54 2.15
CA ILE A 345 -34.84 13.91 1.82
C ILE A 345 -35.58 14.95 2.67
N LYS A 346 -36.90 14.83 2.84
CA LYS A 346 -37.67 15.74 3.70
C LYS A 346 -37.18 15.69 5.15
N ALA A 347 -36.89 14.50 5.68
CA ALA A 347 -36.35 14.34 7.03
C ALA A 347 -34.95 14.95 7.14
N LEU A 348 -34.10 14.78 6.13
CA LEU A 348 -32.79 15.45 6.08
C LEU A 348 -32.96 16.97 6.06
N ASP A 349 -33.87 17.52 5.25
CA ASP A 349 -34.15 18.96 5.22
C ASP A 349 -34.62 19.49 6.58
N ALA A 350 -35.48 18.74 7.26
CA ALA A 350 -35.90 19.05 8.62
C ALA A 350 -34.72 19.06 9.60
N ALA A 351 -33.85 18.04 9.55
CA ALA A 351 -32.65 17.97 10.38
C ALA A 351 -31.65 19.11 10.08
N ILE A 352 -31.47 19.48 8.81
CA ILE A 352 -30.64 20.63 8.40
C ILE A 352 -31.23 21.92 8.99
N HIS A 353 -32.54 22.09 8.89
CA HIS A 353 -33.21 23.29 9.41
C HIS A 353 -33.11 23.40 10.93
N THR A 354 -33.39 22.33 11.67
CA THR A 354 -33.36 22.33 13.14
C THR A 354 -31.95 22.46 13.69
N SER A 355 -30.95 21.90 13.02
CA SER A 355 -29.55 21.96 13.47
C SER A 355 -28.78 23.18 12.94
N ALA A 356 -29.38 24.00 12.07
CA ALA A 356 -28.71 25.15 11.44
C ALA A 356 -28.05 26.11 12.45
N VAL A 357 -28.62 26.24 13.65
CA VAL A 357 -28.09 27.11 14.72
C VAL A 357 -26.73 26.63 15.26
N PHE A 358 -26.42 25.34 15.10
CA PHE A 358 -25.20 24.71 15.58
C PHE A 358 -24.13 24.53 14.48
N THR A 359 -24.53 24.70 13.21
CA THR A 359 -23.67 24.53 12.02
C THR A 359 -22.81 23.25 12.05
N PRO A 360 -23.41 22.06 12.17
CA PRO A 360 -22.64 20.83 12.30
C PRO A 360 -21.83 20.51 11.04
N GLU A 361 -20.62 19.98 11.23
CA GLU A 361 -19.73 19.58 10.13
C GLU A 361 -20.19 18.28 9.46
N VAL A 362 -20.73 17.36 10.25
CA VAL A 362 -21.11 16.01 9.82
C VAL A 362 -22.49 15.63 10.35
N PHE A 363 -23.33 15.06 9.49
CA PHE A 363 -24.57 14.42 9.89
C PHE A 363 -24.37 12.91 9.94
N LYS A 364 -24.48 12.32 11.13
CA LYS A 364 -24.43 10.87 11.31
C LYS A 364 -25.81 10.28 11.04
N LEU A 365 -25.87 9.33 10.12
CA LEU A 365 -27.11 8.66 9.72
C LEU A 365 -27.44 7.51 10.67
N PRO A 366 -28.74 7.21 10.88
CA PRO A 366 -29.13 6.03 11.64
C PRO A 366 -28.77 4.77 10.85
N PRO A 367 -28.65 3.61 11.52
CA PRO A 367 -28.49 2.36 10.79
C PRO A 367 -29.71 2.12 9.91
N TYR A 368 -29.48 1.69 8.66
CA TYR A 368 -30.57 1.12 7.88
C TYR A 368 -30.99 -0.19 8.55
N LEU A 369 -32.17 -0.20 9.17
CA LEU A 369 -32.72 -1.37 9.86
C LEU A 369 -33.53 -2.24 8.91
N SER A 370 -33.45 -3.54 9.14
CA SER A 370 -33.84 -4.59 8.20
C SER A 370 -34.95 -5.45 8.81
N ASP A 371 -36.19 -4.97 8.74
CA ASP A 371 -37.34 -5.66 9.36
C ASP A 371 -38.40 -6.13 8.33
N GLY A 372 -38.21 -5.84 7.04
CA GLY A 372 -39.16 -6.16 5.96
C GLY A 372 -38.88 -7.47 5.20
N PRO A 373 -39.78 -7.84 4.26
CA PRO A 373 -39.70 -9.09 3.50
C PRO A 373 -38.68 -9.06 2.33
N MET A 374 -38.02 -7.93 2.07
CA MET A 374 -37.05 -7.78 0.97
C MET A 374 -35.91 -8.79 1.08
N SER A 375 -35.47 -9.31 -0.06
CA SER A 375 -34.24 -10.09 -0.12
C SER A 375 -33.03 -9.21 0.21
N PRO A 376 -31.89 -9.80 0.65
CA PRO A 376 -30.69 -9.03 0.94
C PRO A 376 -30.16 -8.19 -0.24
N GLU A 377 -30.37 -8.64 -1.47
CA GLU A 377 -29.95 -7.94 -2.68
C GLU A 377 -30.83 -6.74 -3.01
N GLU A 378 -32.15 -6.92 -2.97
CA GLU A 378 -33.13 -5.83 -3.13
C GLU A 378 -32.94 -4.77 -2.04
N ARG A 379 -32.77 -5.20 -0.79
CA ARG A 379 -32.53 -4.30 0.33
C ARG A 379 -31.26 -3.49 0.16
N ARG A 380 -30.18 -4.10 -0.32
CA ARG A 380 -28.93 -3.38 -0.59
C ARG A 380 -29.10 -2.36 -1.72
N ALA A 381 -29.79 -2.74 -2.79
CA ALA A 381 -30.07 -1.81 -3.89
C ALA A 381 -30.90 -0.62 -3.40
N HIS A 382 -31.94 -0.87 -2.59
CA HIS A 382 -32.76 0.18 -1.98
C HIS A 382 -31.95 1.09 -1.05
N ALA A 383 -31.09 0.51 -0.21
CA ALA A 383 -30.21 1.28 0.67
C ALA A 383 -29.24 2.17 -0.11
N VAL A 384 -28.68 1.69 -1.23
CA VAL A 384 -27.83 2.50 -2.12
C VAL A 384 -28.63 3.65 -2.73
N GLU A 385 -29.85 3.39 -3.22
CA GLU A 385 -30.74 4.41 -3.76
C GLU A 385 -31.03 5.52 -2.73
N LEU A 386 -31.43 5.14 -1.51
CA LEU A 386 -31.69 6.11 -0.45
C LEU A 386 -30.45 6.91 -0.09
N LEU A 387 -29.29 6.25 0.10
CA LEU A 387 -28.03 6.91 0.47
C LEU A 387 -27.54 7.87 -0.62
N ASP A 388 -27.64 7.50 -1.89
CA ASP A 388 -27.28 8.40 -3.00
C ASP A 388 -28.26 9.56 -3.11
N ALA A 389 -29.56 9.35 -2.88
CA ALA A 389 -30.56 10.42 -2.89
C ALA A 389 -30.30 11.45 -1.77
N VAL A 390 -30.14 11.01 -0.52
CA VAL A 390 -29.82 11.93 0.59
C VAL A 390 -28.42 12.52 0.46
N GLY A 391 -27.46 11.77 -0.08
CA GLY A 391 -26.11 12.24 -0.35
C GLY A 391 -26.06 13.33 -1.41
N GLN A 392 -26.86 13.21 -2.48
CA GLN A 392 -27.00 14.25 -3.50
C GLN A 392 -27.55 15.54 -2.89
N ARG A 393 -28.63 15.43 -2.09
CA ARG A 393 -29.19 16.57 -1.36
C ARG A 393 -28.18 17.19 -0.38
N ALA A 394 -27.43 16.38 0.36
CA ALA A 394 -26.39 16.87 1.27
C ALA A 394 -25.26 17.60 0.52
N SER A 395 -24.88 17.13 -0.67
CA SER A 395 -23.89 17.78 -1.53
C SER A 395 -24.30 19.20 -1.93
N GLU A 396 -25.58 19.43 -2.23
CA GLU A 396 -26.12 20.76 -2.54
C GLU A 396 -26.01 21.74 -1.36
N SER A 397 -26.10 21.21 -0.14
CA SER A 397 -25.90 21.96 1.10
C SER A 397 -24.45 21.94 1.61
N LYS A 398 -23.50 21.34 0.88
CA LYS A 398 -22.09 21.16 1.28
C LYS A 398 -21.91 20.45 2.63
N LEU A 399 -22.77 19.48 2.91
CA LEU A 399 -22.74 18.68 4.14
C LEU A 399 -22.13 17.31 3.89
N SER A 400 -21.52 16.75 4.94
CA SER A 400 -21.04 15.37 4.92
C SER A 400 -21.99 14.46 5.71
N LEU A 401 -22.34 13.31 5.13
CA LEU A 401 -23.14 12.27 5.76
C LEU A 401 -22.24 11.11 6.20
N LEU A 402 -22.43 10.60 7.41
CA LEU A 402 -21.63 9.52 7.96
C LEU A 402 -22.48 8.28 8.26
N VAL A 403 -22.16 7.16 7.61
CA VAL A 403 -22.75 5.84 7.88
C VAL A 403 -21.80 5.00 8.73
N GLU A 404 -22.26 4.55 9.89
CA GLU A 404 -21.48 3.65 10.77
C GLU A 404 -21.93 2.19 10.58
N ASN A 405 -21.00 1.24 10.54
CA ASN A 405 -21.37 -0.18 10.54
C ASN A 405 -22.10 -0.56 11.83
N ARG A 406 -23.22 -1.27 11.71
CA ARG A 406 -24.09 -1.67 12.83
C ARG A 406 -24.58 -3.10 12.66
N PRO A 407 -24.60 -3.93 13.72
CA PRO A 407 -25.16 -5.28 13.61
C PRO A 407 -26.62 -5.22 13.19
N ARG A 408 -27.07 -6.20 12.38
CA ARG A 408 -28.44 -6.28 11.84
C ARG A 408 -28.84 -5.13 10.91
N SER A 409 -27.87 -4.39 10.35
CA SER A 409 -28.08 -3.41 9.28
C SER A 409 -27.55 -3.89 7.93
N VAL A 410 -27.81 -3.12 6.86
CA VAL A 410 -27.19 -3.32 5.54
C VAL A 410 -25.67 -3.10 5.56
N CYS A 411 -25.14 -2.44 6.59
CA CYS A 411 -23.73 -2.24 6.85
C CYS A 411 -23.30 -3.08 8.08
N SER A 412 -23.60 -4.38 8.09
CA SER A 412 -23.45 -5.23 9.28
C SER A 412 -22.13 -5.97 9.44
N ASN A 413 -21.46 -6.29 8.34
CA ASN A 413 -20.27 -7.14 8.33
C ASN A 413 -19.30 -6.67 7.23
N GLY A 414 -18.07 -7.16 7.21
CA GLY A 414 -17.02 -6.64 6.32
C GLY A 414 -17.35 -6.77 4.83
N LYS A 415 -18.05 -7.84 4.44
CA LYS A 415 -18.49 -8.04 3.06
C LYS A 415 -19.56 -7.01 2.68
N ALA A 416 -20.60 -6.87 3.51
CA ALA A 416 -21.68 -5.93 3.26
C ALA A 416 -21.20 -4.48 3.21
N CYS A 417 -20.28 -4.10 4.11
CA CYS A 417 -19.64 -2.79 4.11
C CYS A 417 -18.90 -2.51 2.80
N ALA A 418 -18.13 -3.49 2.30
CA ALA A 418 -17.36 -3.33 1.06
C ALA A 418 -18.26 -3.24 -0.18
N GLU A 419 -19.36 -4.00 -0.22
CA GLU A 419 -20.34 -3.92 -1.30
C GLU A 419 -21.05 -2.56 -1.31
N LEU A 420 -21.44 -2.05 -0.14
CA LEU A 420 -22.09 -0.75 -0.01
C LEU A 420 -21.16 0.40 -0.39
N LEU A 421 -19.92 0.39 0.12
CA LEU A 421 -18.89 1.38 -0.21
C LEU A 421 -18.58 1.44 -1.72
N GLN A 422 -18.66 0.31 -2.42
CA GLN A 422 -18.43 0.27 -3.88
C GLN A 422 -19.64 0.73 -4.69
N ALA A 423 -20.84 0.66 -4.13
CA ALA A 423 -22.09 0.90 -4.84
C ALA A 423 -22.61 2.34 -4.65
N VAL A 424 -22.43 2.94 -3.46
CA VAL A 424 -22.79 4.34 -3.20
C VAL A 424 -21.86 5.26 -3.99
N THR A 425 -22.44 6.17 -4.77
CA THR A 425 -21.72 7.04 -5.70
C THR A 425 -21.59 8.48 -5.21
N SER A 426 -22.43 8.90 -4.27
CA SER A 426 -22.42 10.26 -3.74
C SER A 426 -21.12 10.56 -2.95
N PRO A 427 -20.41 11.66 -3.28
CA PRO A 427 -19.19 12.05 -2.57
C PRO A 427 -19.45 12.59 -1.15
N ALA A 428 -20.69 12.96 -0.84
CA ALA A 428 -21.07 13.42 0.49
C ALA A 428 -21.25 12.27 1.49
N VAL A 429 -21.35 11.01 1.04
CA VAL A 429 -21.54 9.86 1.93
C VAL A 429 -20.20 9.22 2.28
N SER A 430 -19.86 9.26 3.56
CA SER A 430 -18.67 8.66 4.16
C SER A 430 -19.03 7.50 5.09
N PHE A 431 -18.07 6.61 5.34
CA PHE A 431 -18.28 5.42 6.17
C PHE A 431 -17.33 5.40 7.37
N ALA A 432 -17.87 5.11 8.56
CA ALA A 432 -17.12 4.84 9.78
C ALA A 432 -17.25 3.37 10.19
N PHE A 433 -16.14 2.78 10.65
CA PHE A 433 -16.10 1.37 11.03
C PHE A 433 -15.72 1.17 12.50
N ASN A 434 -16.70 0.81 13.31
CA ASN A 434 -16.58 0.38 14.69
C ASN A 434 -16.23 -1.13 14.80
N PRO A 435 -15.05 -1.48 15.32
CA PRO A 435 -14.63 -2.87 15.50
C PRO A 435 -15.56 -3.69 16.41
N ALA A 436 -16.16 -3.07 17.43
CA ALA A 436 -17.03 -3.78 18.36
C ALA A 436 -18.29 -4.31 17.66
N HIS A 437 -18.81 -3.57 16.69
CA HIS A 437 -19.97 -3.99 15.89
C HIS A 437 -19.64 -5.17 14.97
N PHE A 438 -18.44 -5.22 14.39
CA PHE A 438 -18.00 -6.42 13.67
C PHE A 438 -17.87 -7.65 14.58
N ALA A 439 -17.35 -7.46 15.79
CA ALA A 439 -17.27 -8.54 16.77
C ALA A 439 -18.67 -9.06 17.18
N GLN A 440 -19.63 -8.16 17.37
CA GLN A 440 -21.04 -8.51 17.62
C GLN A 440 -21.69 -9.24 16.44
N ALA A 441 -21.27 -8.94 15.20
CA ALA A 441 -21.68 -9.67 14.00
C ALA A 441 -20.97 -11.04 13.85
N GLY A 442 -20.21 -11.49 14.85
CA GLY A 442 -19.50 -12.78 14.82
C GLY A 442 -18.20 -12.75 14.04
N GLU A 443 -17.76 -11.58 13.57
CA GLU A 443 -16.48 -11.44 12.89
C GLU A 443 -15.33 -11.28 13.87
N ARG A 444 -14.11 -11.46 13.36
CA ARG A 444 -12.89 -11.18 14.10
C ARG A 444 -12.26 -9.93 13.50
N PRO A 445 -12.65 -8.71 13.93
CA PRO A 445 -12.26 -7.47 13.27
C PRO A 445 -10.76 -7.40 12.99
N PHE A 446 -9.94 -7.67 14.01
CA PHE A 446 -8.49 -7.56 13.90
C PHE A 446 -7.79 -8.80 13.30
N LEU A 447 -8.48 -9.94 13.17
CA LEU A 447 -7.89 -11.18 12.66
C LEU A 447 -8.35 -11.53 11.24
N GLN A 448 -9.54 -11.06 10.82
CA GLN A 448 -10.20 -11.45 9.57
C GLN A 448 -10.78 -10.27 8.79
N THR A 449 -11.47 -9.33 9.45
CA THR A 449 -12.20 -8.24 8.75
C THR A 449 -11.25 -7.15 8.23
N TYR A 450 -10.41 -6.59 9.11
CA TYR A 450 -9.43 -5.56 8.76
C TYR A 450 -8.20 -6.11 8.02
N THR A 451 -8.05 -7.43 7.95
CA THR A 451 -6.95 -8.10 7.23
C THR A 451 -7.30 -8.49 5.80
N ARG A 452 -8.59 -8.70 5.48
CA ARG A 452 -9.05 -9.07 4.13
C ARG A 452 -9.66 -7.91 3.33
N GLY A 453 -9.88 -6.77 3.95
CA GLY A 453 -10.60 -5.66 3.34
C GLY A 453 -9.73 -4.78 2.46
N ARG A 454 -10.03 -4.78 1.15
CA ARG A 454 -9.88 -3.60 0.27
C ARG A 454 -10.46 -2.32 0.90
N ALA A 455 -11.27 -2.42 1.95
CA ALA A 455 -11.73 -1.30 2.78
C ALA A 455 -10.58 -0.42 3.33
N LYS A 456 -9.37 -0.96 3.56
CA LYS A 456 -8.20 -0.12 3.91
C LYS A 456 -7.60 0.67 2.74
N ARG A 457 -7.97 0.38 1.49
CA ARG A 457 -7.51 1.19 0.33
C ARG A 457 -8.29 2.50 0.20
N HIS A 458 -9.35 2.67 0.99
CA HIS A 458 -10.26 3.81 0.95
C HIS A 458 -10.45 4.47 2.34
N MET A 459 -9.68 4.05 3.35
CA MET A 459 -9.60 4.70 4.65
C MET A 459 -8.30 5.47 4.78
#